data_AF-A0A6J6HQ99-F1
#
_entry.id   AF-A0A6J6HQ99-F1
#
_cell.length_a   1.000
_cell.length_b   1.000
_cell.length_c   1.000
_cell.angle_alpha   90.00
_cell.angle_beta   90.00
_cell.angle_gamma   90.00
#
_symmetry.space_group_name_H-M   'P 1'
#
loop_
_entity.id
_entity.type
_entity.pdbx_description
1 polymer ?
#
loop_
_entity_poly.entity_id
_entity_poly.type
_entity_poly.pdbx_seq_one_letter_code
_entity_poly.pdbx_strand_id
1 'polypeptide(L)' 'MNVVVTGSGKFVEVQGTAEGVPFDRDELNRLLDLALKGCADLTKIQAEALA' A
#
# COMPACT_ATOMS: atom_id res chain seq x y z
N MET A 1 -5.77 -5.88 4.42
CA MET A 1 -4.83 -4.83 4.87
C MET A 1 -5.15 -3.56 4.11
N ASN A 2 -5.26 -2.43 4.82
CA ASN A 2 -5.40 -1.11 4.22
C ASN A 2 -4.07 -0.36 4.37
N VAL A 3 -3.70 0.42 3.34
CA VAL A 3 -2.45 1.19 3.29
C VAL A 3 -2.72 2.56 2.70
N VAL A 4 -2.25 3.60 3.36
CA VAL A 4 -2.24 4.99 2.86
C VAL A 4 -0.80 5.45 2.75
N VAL A 5 -0.41 5.96 1.58
CA VAL A 5 0.94 6.48 1.33
C VAL A 5 0.90 7.86 0.71
N THR A 6 1.95 8.63 0.92
CA THR A 6 2.21 9.86 0.17
C THR A 6 2.59 9.53 -1.27
N GLY A 7 2.48 10.51 -2.18
CA GLY A 7 2.98 10.36 -3.57
C GLY A 7 4.50 10.12 -3.66
N SER A 8 5.25 10.35 -2.57
CA SER A 8 6.68 10.02 -2.44
C SER A 8 6.94 8.62 -1.86
N GLY A 9 5.90 7.80 -1.67
CA GLY A 9 5.98 6.42 -1.19
C GLY A 9 6.24 6.27 0.31
N LYS A 10 5.98 7.31 1.12
CA LYS A 10 6.08 7.22 2.59
C LYS A 10 4.74 6.80 3.18
N PHE A 11 4.76 5.86 4.12
CA PHE A 11 3.56 5.40 4.81
C PHE A 11 2.97 6.50 5.70
N VAL A 12 1.67 6.74 5.53
CA VAL A 12 0.83 7.55 6.41
C VAL A 12 0.04 6.63 7.34
N GLU A 13 -0.48 5.52 6.81
CA GLU A 13 -1.24 4.54 7.56
C GLU A 13 -0.94 3.13 7.04
N VAL A 14 -0.80 2.19 7.97
CA VAL A 14 -0.75 0.75 7.70
C VAL A 14 -1.67 0.07 8.71
N GLN A 15 -2.75 -0.52 8.22
CA GLN A 15 -3.70 -1.26 9.05
C GLN A 15 -3.82 -2.70 8.52
N GLY A 16 -3.23 -3.63 9.26
CA GLY A 16 -3.40 -5.07 9.06
C GLY A 16 -4.37 -5.65 10.08
N THR A 17 -5.40 -6.34 9.61
CA THR A 17 -6.26 -7.19 10.44
C THR A 17 -6.14 -8.62 9.92
N ALA A 18 -5.85 -9.57 10.80
CA ALA A 18 -5.89 -11.00 10.51
C ALA A 18 -7.19 -11.57 11.09
N GLU A 19 -8.22 -11.72 10.27
CA GLU A 19 -9.53 -12.22 10.71
C GLU A 19 -9.54 -13.74 10.94
N GLY A 20 -8.57 -14.47 10.39
CA GLY A 20 -8.42 -15.92 10.55
C GLY A 20 -7.03 -16.32 11.03
N VAL A 21 -6.10 -16.45 10.10
CA VAL A 21 -4.71 -16.83 10.39
C VAL A 21 -3.84 -15.57 10.50
N PRO A 22 -3.04 -15.41 11.57
CA PRO A 22 -2.05 -14.34 11.66
C PRO A 22 -1.03 -14.44 10.52
N PHE A 23 -0.68 -13.30 9.93
CA PHE A 23 0.41 -13.23 8.96
C PHE A 23 1.77 -13.18 9.67
N ASP A 24 2.78 -13.78 9.06
CA ASP A 24 4.17 -13.61 9.49
C ASP A 24 4.77 -12.30 8.95
N ARG A 25 6.02 -12.01 9.34
CA ARG A 25 6.69 -10.78 8.93
C ARG A 25 6.95 -10.72 7.42
N ASP A 26 7.28 -11.85 6.80
CA ASP A 26 7.60 -11.89 5.38
C ASP A 26 6.34 -11.71 4.54
N GLU A 27 5.22 -12.29 4.96
CA GLU A 27 3.91 -12.06 4.37
C GLU A 27 3.48 -10.60 4.48
N LEU A 28 3.62 -9.99 5.67
CA LEU A 28 3.35 -8.57 5.85
C LEU A 28 4.18 -7.72 4.89
N ASN A 29 5.49 -7.96 4.80
CA ASN A 29 6.38 -7.23 3.90
C ASN A 29 5.94 -7.37 2.43
N ARG A 30 5.62 -8.58 1.96
CA ARG A 30 5.14 -8.81 0.59
C ARG A 30 3.88 -8.02 0.27
N LEU A 31 2.94 -7.96 1.21
CA LEU A 31 1.71 -7.19 1.03
C LEU A 31 1.97 -5.68 1.03
N LEU A 32 2.93 -5.19 1.83
CA LEU A 32 3.34 -3.78 1.82
C LEU A 32 4.04 -3.39 0.52
N ASP A 33 4.91 -4.25 -0.02
CA ASP A 33 5.56 -4.05 -1.31
C ASP A 33 4.53 -3.98 -2.45
N LEU A 34 3.53 -4.87 -2.42
CA LEU A 34 2.43 -4.87 -3.37
C LEU A 34 1.61 -3.57 -3.30
N ALA A 35 1.30 -3.11 -2.08
CA ALA A 35 0.58 -1.87 -1.88
C ALA A 35 1.36 -0.65 -2.40
N LEU A 36 2.67 -0.55 -2.10
CA LEU A 36 3.51 0.55 -2.59
C LEU A 36 3.55 0.62 -4.12
N LYS A 37 3.66 -0.53 -4.79
CA LYS A 37 3.60 -0.59 -6.26
C LYS A 37 2.25 -0.07 -6.78
N GLY A 38 1.14 -0.58 -6.24
CA GLY A 38 -0.19 -0.16 -6.66
C GLY A 38 -0.45 1.33 -6.44
N CYS A 39 0.01 1.88 -5.31
CA CYS A 39 -0.11 3.31 -5.04
C CYS A 39 0.73 4.18 -5.99
N ALA A 40 1.89 3.71 -6.45
CA ALA A 40 2.67 4.40 -7.46
C ALA A 40 1.92 4.46 -8.81
N ASP A 41 1.30 3.34 -9.22
CA ASP A 41 0.47 3.29 -10.42
C ASP A 41 -0.75 4.23 -10.31
N LEU A 42 -1.44 4.21 -9.16
CA LEU A 42 -2.57 5.12 -8.90
C LEU A 42 -2.15 6.59 -8.91
N THR A 43 -0.98 6.91 -8.34
CA THR A 43 -0.43 8.28 -8.33
C THR A 43 -0.23 8.79 -9.76
N LYS A 44 0.28 7.93 -10.66
CA LYS A 44 0.46 8.27 -12.07
C LYS A 44 -0.88 8.57 -12.74
N ILE A 45 -1.88 7.70 -12.55
CA ILE A 45 -3.22 7.88 -13.14
C ILE A 45 -3.89 9.16 -12.62
N GLN A 46 -3.75 9.46 -11.33
CA GLN A 46 -4.26 10.69 -10.73
C GLN A 46 -3.61 11.94 -11.35
N ALA A 47 -2.29 11.91 -11.56
CA ALA A 47 -1.58 13.02 -12.20
C ALA A 47 -2.03 13.21 -13.66
N GLU A 48 -2.21 12.11 -14.42
CA GLU A 48 -2.72 12.15 -15.79
C GLU A 48 -4.14 12.71 -15.89
N ALA A 49 -5.01 12.40 -14.91
CA ALA A 49 -6.39 12.90 -14.88
C ALA A 49 -6.51 14.39 -14.53
N LEU A 50 -5.48 14.99 -13.92
CA LEU A 50 -5.44 16.41 -13.54
C LEU A 50 -4.75 17.31 -14.58
N ALA A 51 -4.13 16.72 -15.60
CA ALA A 51 -3.46 17.44 -16.70
C ALA A 51 -4.48 17.96 -17.73
#